data_AF-A0A2A5A9G6-F1
#
_entry.id   AF-A0A2A5A9G6-F1
#
_cell.length_a   1.000
_cell.length_b   1.000
_cell.length_c   1.000
_cell.angle_alpha   90.00
_cell.angle_beta   90.00
_cell.angle_gamma   90.00
#
_symmetry.space_group_name_H-M   'P 1'
#
loop_
_entity.id
_entity.type
_entity.pdbx_description
1 polymer ?
#
loop_
_entity_poly.entity_id
_entity_poly.type
_entity_poly.pdbx_seq_one_letter_code
_entity_poly.pdbx_strand_id
1 'polypeptide(L)'
;MESHIRRWGFLANSLLLVALILSILEYPNQLLFTVPATLIMMFVLSSMFLMQNNRLSVFGRWINISIFIATLLIPALLFYFFQFEHDSLLTLIIVATLLISLFIIGYFFSLRKIPFKKFTYAHSLIIFTLLLYLGSPIELQLPDDSFDPAIAYPMYPRGQGPLICFDEGHFNFHTLDNRFNATGKLLTKDGYRVEPFKKAVTLESLKECKIFIVSNSLHEYNVNNWHEPYLPAYKKDEIEALTQWVSEGGALFLIADHSPFPAAIKGLAQQFGFEYINGYALDKSSLDDYFSRESNSLAGNIITNGRNSSEQVDSVLTFIGSAIKIPQDASPLLTLGAGFVIRDPKTKKLISAEGYSQGAFKRFGQGRIIVSGEAAMYTSQFLAGLSWIQMGMNSKKCPDNYQLLLNSIHWLDDKLD
;
A
#
# COMPACT_ATOMS: atom_id res chain seq x y z
N MET A 1 -30.30 -27.18 -21.79
CA MET A 1 -29.09 -26.36 -22.03
C MET A 1 -29.38 -24.88 -21.81
N GLU A 2 -30.35 -24.29 -22.48
CA GLU A 2 -30.75 -22.88 -22.31
C GLU A 2 -31.18 -22.51 -20.87
N SER A 3 -32.03 -23.33 -20.25
CA SER A 3 -32.42 -23.17 -18.84
C SER A 3 -31.23 -23.15 -17.88
N HIS A 4 -30.18 -23.91 -18.18
CA HIS A 4 -28.96 -23.96 -17.39
C HIS A 4 -28.07 -22.73 -17.64
N ILE A 5 -27.92 -22.28 -18.89
CA ILE A 5 -27.22 -21.02 -19.20
C ILE A 5 -27.87 -19.85 -18.45
N ARG A 6 -29.20 -19.77 -18.44
CA ARG A 6 -29.91 -18.72 -17.71
C ARG A 6 -29.68 -18.79 -16.20
N ARG A 7 -29.71 -19.99 -15.61
CA ARG A 7 -29.48 -20.19 -14.17
C ARG A 7 -28.05 -19.84 -13.76
N TRP A 8 -27.06 -20.33 -14.48
CA TRP A 8 -25.65 -20.06 -14.20
C TRP A 8 -25.29 -18.60 -14.48
N GLY A 9 -25.83 -18.00 -15.55
CA GLY A 9 -25.64 -16.58 -15.85
C GLY A 9 -26.23 -15.69 -14.77
N PHE A 10 -27.44 -16.02 -14.28
CA PHE A 10 -28.05 -15.33 -13.16
C PHE A 10 -27.20 -15.43 -11.88
N LEU A 11 -26.69 -16.63 -11.56
CA LEU A 11 -25.83 -16.83 -10.40
C LEU A 11 -24.52 -16.03 -10.49
N ALA A 12 -23.81 -16.11 -11.62
CA ALA A 12 -22.56 -15.36 -11.82
C ALA A 12 -22.77 -13.85 -11.70
N ASN A 13 -23.83 -13.33 -12.33
CA ASN A 13 -24.16 -11.90 -12.25
C ASN A 13 -24.59 -11.48 -10.83
N SER A 14 -25.31 -12.33 -10.11
CA SER A 14 -25.72 -12.05 -8.73
C SER A 14 -24.49 -11.97 -7.81
N LEU A 15 -23.53 -12.87 -7.98
CA LEU A 15 -22.26 -12.85 -7.23
C LEU A 15 -21.48 -11.56 -7.52
N LEU A 16 -21.34 -11.15 -8.79
CA LEU A 16 -20.68 -9.87 -9.10
C LEU A 16 -21.45 -8.65 -8.58
N LEU A 17 -22.77 -8.68 -8.57
CA LEU A 17 -23.56 -7.60 -7.99
C LEU A 17 -23.31 -7.47 -6.49
N VAL A 18 -23.20 -8.58 -5.76
CA VAL A 18 -22.79 -8.57 -4.34
C VAL A 18 -21.38 -8.02 -4.19
N ALA A 19 -20.44 -8.44 -5.05
CA ALA A 19 -19.07 -7.91 -5.05
C ALA A 19 -19.06 -6.39 -5.24
N LEU A 20 -19.83 -5.88 -6.21
CA LEU A 20 -19.99 -4.45 -6.47
C LEU A 20 -20.57 -3.69 -5.27
N ILE A 21 -21.61 -4.23 -4.63
CA ILE A 21 -22.20 -3.61 -3.44
C ILE A 21 -21.17 -3.53 -2.30
N LEU A 22 -20.40 -4.60 -2.08
CA LEU A 22 -19.33 -4.59 -1.09
C LEU A 22 -18.27 -3.53 -1.42
N SER A 23 -17.88 -3.40 -2.70
CA SER A 23 -16.95 -2.37 -3.18
C SER A 23 -17.45 -0.95 -2.86
N ILE A 24 -18.70 -0.64 -3.23
CA ILE A 24 -19.30 0.68 -3.02
C ILE A 24 -19.41 1.05 -1.54
N LEU A 25 -19.58 0.04 -0.68
CA LEU A 25 -19.70 0.22 0.77
C LEU A 25 -18.34 0.12 1.49
N GLU A 26 -17.24 0.05 0.74
CA GLU A 26 -15.88 -0.14 1.27
C GLU A 26 -15.76 -1.37 2.19
N TYR A 27 -16.63 -2.37 2.00
CA TYR A 27 -16.59 -3.60 2.76
C TYR A 27 -15.55 -4.56 2.17
N PRO A 28 -14.70 -5.15 3.03
CA PRO A 28 -13.78 -6.18 2.60
C PRO A 28 -14.52 -7.40 2.02
N ASN A 29 -13.86 -8.13 1.10
CA ASN A 29 -14.15 -9.51 0.65
C ASN A 29 -14.93 -9.66 -0.66
N GLN A 30 -15.00 -8.62 -1.49
CA GLN A 30 -15.54 -8.72 -2.84
C GLN A 30 -14.95 -9.86 -3.69
N LEU A 31 -13.66 -10.20 -3.51
CA LEU A 31 -13.01 -11.32 -4.20
C LEU A 31 -13.64 -12.69 -3.92
N LEU A 32 -14.25 -12.90 -2.75
CA LEU A 32 -15.01 -14.13 -2.45
C LEU A 32 -16.21 -14.33 -3.38
N PHE A 33 -16.69 -13.26 -4.01
CA PHE A 33 -17.80 -13.28 -4.95
C PHE A 33 -17.31 -13.13 -6.40
N THR A 34 -16.32 -12.26 -6.64
CA THR A 34 -15.73 -12.04 -7.97
C THR A 34 -15.04 -13.28 -8.52
N VAL A 35 -14.28 -14.02 -7.69
CA VAL A 35 -13.57 -15.23 -8.14
C VAL A 35 -14.54 -16.34 -8.56
N PRO A 36 -15.51 -16.77 -7.73
CA PRO A 36 -16.48 -17.78 -8.15
C PRO A 36 -17.33 -17.34 -9.35
N ALA A 37 -17.73 -16.06 -9.42
CA ALA A 37 -18.47 -15.54 -10.57
C ALA A 37 -17.67 -15.69 -11.88
N THR A 38 -16.38 -15.35 -11.83
CA THR A 38 -15.46 -15.45 -12.97
C THR A 38 -15.25 -16.90 -13.39
N LEU A 39 -15.06 -17.81 -12.43
CA LEU A 39 -14.94 -19.25 -12.70
C LEU A 39 -16.22 -19.83 -13.35
N ILE A 40 -17.40 -19.42 -12.88
CA ILE A 40 -18.69 -19.84 -13.49
C ILE A 40 -18.78 -19.35 -14.93
N MET A 41 -18.41 -18.09 -15.22
CA MET A 41 -18.40 -17.58 -16.58
C MET A 41 -17.42 -18.34 -17.49
N MET A 42 -16.19 -18.52 -17.02
CA MET A 42 -15.12 -19.14 -17.80
C MET A 42 -15.39 -20.61 -18.10
N PHE A 43 -15.70 -21.41 -17.07
CA PHE A 43 -15.71 -22.87 -17.21
C PHE A 43 -17.10 -23.43 -17.48
N VAL A 44 -18.16 -22.78 -16.98
CA VAL A 44 -19.53 -23.27 -17.15
C VAL A 44 -20.19 -22.59 -18.35
N LEU A 45 -20.33 -21.27 -18.31
CA LEU A 45 -21.13 -20.55 -19.31
C LEU A 45 -20.46 -20.55 -20.69
N SER A 46 -19.15 -20.30 -20.76
CA SER A 46 -18.42 -20.32 -22.04
C SER A 46 -18.44 -21.72 -22.68
N SER A 47 -18.30 -22.79 -21.88
CA SER A 47 -18.33 -24.18 -22.36
C SER A 47 -19.72 -24.57 -22.88
N MET A 48 -20.76 -24.24 -22.11
CA MET A 48 -22.14 -24.49 -22.52
C MET A 48 -22.51 -23.71 -23.78
N PHE A 49 -22.00 -22.48 -23.91
CA PHE A 49 -22.18 -21.65 -25.08
C PHE A 49 -21.47 -22.23 -26.30
N LEU A 50 -20.21 -22.69 -26.18
CA LEU A 50 -19.51 -23.39 -27.26
C LEU A 50 -20.28 -24.64 -27.73
N MET A 51 -20.76 -25.46 -26.80
CA MET A 51 -21.57 -26.65 -27.12
C MET A 51 -22.85 -26.27 -27.86
N GLN A 52 -23.52 -25.19 -27.44
CA GLN A 52 -24.72 -24.68 -28.11
C GLN A 52 -24.41 -24.13 -29.50
N ASN A 53 -23.33 -23.37 -29.66
CA ASN A 53 -22.91 -22.86 -30.96
C ASN A 53 -22.52 -23.98 -31.92
N ASN A 54 -21.74 -24.97 -31.48
CA ASN A 54 -21.39 -26.12 -32.34
C ASN A 54 -22.62 -26.92 -32.78
N ARG A 55 -23.70 -26.95 -32.00
CA ARG A 55 -24.96 -27.61 -32.37
C ARG A 55 -25.84 -26.76 -33.30
N LEU A 56 -25.70 -25.44 -33.29
CA LEU A 56 -26.62 -24.51 -33.95
C LEU A 56 -25.98 -23.66 -35.05
N SER A 57 -24.66 -23.65 -35.21
CA SER A 57 -23.97 -22.74 -36.13
C SER A 57 -23.91 -23.30 -37.54
N VAL A 58 -24.05 -22.41 -38.52
CA VAL A 58 -23.80 -22.67 -39.95
C VAL A 58 -22.30 -22.53 -40.31
N PHE A 59 -21.46 -22.11 -39.35
CA PHE A 59 -20.03 -21.85 -39.56
C PHE A 59 -19.14 -23.04 -39.17
N GLY A 60 -17.91 -23.04 -39.70
CA GLY A 60 -16.92 -24.08 -39.45
C GLY A 60 -16.48 -24.14 -37.98
N ARG A 61 -16.27 -25.37 -37.48
CA ARG A 61 -15.85 -25.73 -36.11
C ARG A 61 -14.73 -24.83 -35.55
N TRP A 62 -13.80 -24.40 -36.39
CA TRP A 62 -12.66 -23.56 -36.01
C TRP A 62 -13.04 -22.15 -35.53
N ILE A 63 -14.03 -21.51 -36.14
CA ILE A 63 -14.49 -20.16 -35.72
C ILE A 63 -15.12 -20.23 -34.32
N ASN A 64 -15.91 -21.26 -34.05
CA ASN A 64 -16.52 -21.46 -32.73
C ASN A 64 -15.46 -21.72 -31.65
N ILE A 65 -14.41 -22.48 -31.97
CA ILE A 65 -13.27 -22.72 -31.08
C ILE A 65 -12.53 -21.41 -30.80
N SER A 66 -12.28 -20.58 -31.82
CA SER A 66 -11.63 -19.27 -31.63
C SER A 66 -12.45 -18.34 -30.73
N ILE A 67 -13.77 -18.28 -30.91
CA ILE A 67 -14.66 -17.49 -30.03
C ILE A 67 -14.60 -18.02 -28.59
N PHE A 68 -14.63 -19.34 -28.40
CA PHE A 68 -14.53 -19.94 -27.06
C PHE A 68 -13.21 -19.65 -26.37
N ILE A 69 -12.10 -19.79 -27.09
CA ILE A 69 -10.75 -19.47 -26.59
C ILE A 69 -10.69 -18.00 -26.20
N ALA A 70 -11.21 -17.09 -27.02
CA ALA A 70 -11.27 -15.66 -26.69
C ALA A 70 -12.09 -15.42 -25.40
N THR A 71 -13.27 -16.03 -25.27
CA THR A 71 -14.11 -15.88 -24.06
C THR A 71 -13.50 -16.49 -22.79
N LEU A 72 -12.56 -17.43 -22.91
CA LEU A 72 -11.83 -18.03 -21.78
C LEU A 72 -10.58 -17.23 -21.42
N LEU A 73 -9.82 -16.81 -22.42
CA LEU A 73 -8.55 -16.11 -22.21
C LEU A 73 -8.74 -14.68 -21.73
N ILE A 74 -9.79 -13.98 -22.18
CA ILE A 74 -9.97 -12.56 -21.83
C ILE A 74 -10.26 -12.35 -20.34
N PRO A 75 -11.21 -13.07 -19.69
CA PRO A 75 -11.41 -12.96 -18.25
C PRO A 75 -10.20 -13.43 -17.44
N ALA A 76 -9.49 -14.46 -17.93
CA ALA A 76 -8.27 -14.96 -17.28
C ALA A 76 -7.12 -13.93 -17.33
N LEU A 77 -6.92 -13.29 -18.49
CA LEU A 77 -5.90 -12.26 -18.67
C LEU A 77 -6.28 -11.01 -17.86
N LEU A 78 -7.53 -10.58 -17.88
CA LEU A 78 -8.02 -9.51 -17.01
C LEU A 78 -7.70 -9.83 -15.55
N PHE A 79 -8.12 -11.00 -15.05
CA PHE A 79 -7.89 -11.41 -13.67
C PHE A 79 -6.40 -11.48 -13.31
N TYR A 80 -5.56 -12.00 -14.20
CA TYR A 80 -4.10 -12.08 -13.99
C TYR A 80 -3.46 -10.69 -13.94
N PHE A 81 -3.82 -9.79 -14.87
CA PHE A 81 -3.25 -8.45 -14.94
C PHE A 81 -3.83 -7.48 -13.92
N PHE A 82 -5.02 -7.75 -13.37
CA PHE A 82 -5.57 -7.04 -12.21
C PHE A 82 -4.67 -7.09 -10.96
N GLN A 83 -3.72 -8.03 -10.90
CA GLN A 83 -2.78 -8.13 -9.79
C GLN A 83 -1.57 -7.17 -9.91
N PHE A 84 -1.46 -6.37 -10.98
CA PHE A 84 -0.29 -5.52 -11.22
C PHE A 84 -0.65 -4.02 -11.29
N GLU A 85 0.12 -3.20 -10.57
CA GLU A 85 -0.01 -1.73 -10.39
C GLU A 85 0.34 -0.88 -11.64
N HIS A 86 -0.02 -1.32 -12.85
CA HIS A 86 0.30 -0.56 -14.07
C HIS A 86 -0.94 0.00 -14.76
N ASP A 87 -1.27 1.25 -14.43
CA ASP A 87 -2.42 2.03 -14.94
C ASP A 87 -2.56 1.98 -16.46
N SER A 88 -1.44 2.04 -17.20
CA SER A 88 -1.46 2.05 -18.67
C SER A 88 -1.77 0.69 -19.29
N LEU A 89 -1.31 -0.40 -18.68
CA LEU A 89 -1.52 -1.76 -19.19
C LEU A 89 -2.94 -2.24 -18.87
N LEU A 90 -3.43 -1.93 -17.66
CA LEU A 90 -4.80 -2.21 -17.26
C LEU A 90 -5.80 -1.49 -18.18
N THR A 91 -5.57 -0.22 -18.49
CA THR A 91 -6.38 0.56 -19.44
C THR A 91 -6.38 -0.07 -20.84
N LEU A 92 -5.23 -0.50 -21.35
CA LEU A 92 -5.13 -1.15 -22.66
C LEU A 92 -5.91 -2.47 -22.73
N ILE A 93 -5.86 -3.26 -21.65
CA ILE A 93 -6.59 -4.55 -21.56
C ILE A 93 -8.10 -4.31 -21.41
N ILE A 94 -8.51 -3.26 -20.67
CA ILE A 94 -9.91 -2.84 -20.57
C ILE A 94 -10.44 -2.47 -21.96
N VAL A 95 -9.69 -1.66 -22.72
CA VAL A 95 -10.05 -1.27 -24.10
C VAL A 95 -10.11 -2.50 -25.00
N ALA A 96 -9.14 -3.42 -24.92
CA ALA A 96 -9.15 -4.66 -25.69
C ALA A 96 -10.37 -5.54 -25.37
N THR A 97 -10.73 -5.65 -24.09
CA THR A 97 -11.90 -6.41 -23.62
C THR A 97 -13.20 -5.80 -24.14
N LEU A 98 -13.33 -4.47 -24.08
CA LEU A 98 -14.47 -3.74 -24.63
C LEU A 98 -14.59 -3.95 -26.13
N LEU A 99 -13.48 -3.82 -26.87
CA LEU A 99 -13.46 -4.02 -28.32
C LEU A 99 -13.81 -5.45 -28.71
N ILE A 100 -13.31 -6.46 -27.99
CA ILE A 100 -13.64 -7.87 -28.25
C ILE A 100 -15.10 -8.16 -27.86
N SER A 101 -15.60 -7.58 -26.78
CA SER A 101 -17.02 -7.69 -26.40
C SER A 101 -17.91 -7.06 -27.46
N LEU A 102 -17.57 -5.87 -27.97
CA LEU A 102 -18.26 -5.20 -29.07
C LEU A 102 -18.17 -6.01 -30.38
N PHE A 103 -17.04 -6.64 -30.67
CA PHE A 103 -16.88 -7.54 -31.81
C PHE A 103 -17.78 -8.76 -31.68
N ILE A 104 -17.85 -9.38 -30.51
CA ILE A 104 -18.74 -10.50 -30.21
C ILE A 104 -20.21 -10.06 -30.39
N ILE A 105 -20.58 -8.89 -29.87
CA ILE A 105 -21.93 -8.30 -30.03
C ILE A 105 -22.23 -8.02 -31.52
N GLY A 106 -21.31 -7.39 -32.25
CA GLY A 106 -21.44 -7.12 -33.69
C GLY A 106 -21.54 -8.39 -34.53
N TYR A 107 -20.77 -9.43 -34.19
CA TYR A 107 -20.89 -10.77 -34.77
C TYR A 107 -22.30 -11.33 -34.56
N PHE A 108 -22.89 -11.19 -33.37
CA PHE A 108 -24.28 -11.58 -33.15
C PHE A 108 -25.28 -10.79 -33.98
N PHE A 109 -25.13 -9.47 -34.11
CA PHE A 109 -26.00 -8.65 -34.96
C PHE A 109 -25.89 -8.96 -36.46
N SER A 110 -24.71 -9.40 -36.92
CA SER A 110 -24.47 -9.78 -38.33
C SER A 110 -25.24 -11.04 -38.77
N LEU A 111 -25.63 -11.88 -37.81
CA LEU A 111 -26.40 -13.09 -38.03
C LEU A 111 -27.89 -12.72 -38.16
N ARG A 112 -28.32 -12.29 -39.36
CA ARG A 112 -29.69 -11.81 -39.70
C ARG A 112 -30.88 -12.76 -39.41
N LYS A 113 -30.67 -13.94 -38.80
CA LYS A 113 -31.72 -14.92 -38.42
C LYS A 113 -31.40 -15.63 -37.10
N ILE A 114 -31.13 -14.87 -36.04
CA ILE A 114 -30.94 -15.46 -34.71
C ILE A 114 -32.31 -15.58 -34.00
N PRO A 115 -32.73 -16.79 -33.56
CA PRO A 115 -33.85 -16.91 -32.64
C PRO A 115 -33.48 -16.26 -31.28
N PHE A 116 -34.46 -15.66 -30.60
CA PHE A 116 -34.38 -14.98 -29.28
C PHE A 116 -33.48 -15.71 -28.24
N LYS A 117 -33.33 -17.03 -28.41
CA LYS A 117 -32.48 -17.97 -27.67
C LYS A 117 -30.96 -17.67 -27.64
N LYS A 118 -30.39 -16.87 -28.55
CA LYS A 118 -28.96 -16.44 -28.45
C LYS A 118 -28.77 -15.08 -27.75
N PHE A 119 -29.85 -14.34 -27.50
CA PHE A 119 -29.80 -13.06 -26.81
C PHE A 119 -29.44 -13.24 -25.32
N THR A 120 -29.90 -14.32 -24.69
CA THR A 120 -29.69 -14.60 -23.26
C THR A 120 -28.23 -14.70 -22.84
N TYR A 121 -27.38 -15.41 -23.59
CA TYR A 121 -25.94 -15.48 -23.28
C TYR A 121 -25.24 -14.13 -23.47
N ALA A 122 -25.52 -13.43 -24.58
CA ALA A 122 -24.94 -12.12 -24.83
C ALA A 122 -25.33 -11.11 -23.73
N HIS A 123 -26.58 -11.14 -23.26
CA HIS A 123 -27.03 -10.31 -22.15
C HIS A 123 -26.32 -10.67 -20.84
N SER A 124 -26.22 -11.97 -20.53
CA SER A 124 -25.49 -12.41 -19.34
C SER A 124 -24.01 -12.00 -19.40
N LEU A 125 -23.36 -12.10 -20.56
CA LEU A 125 -21.98 -11.69 -20.76
C LEU A 125 -21.81 -10.17 -20.64
N ILE A 126 -22.68 -9.38 -21.25
CA ILE A 126 -22.64 -7.91 -21.14
C ILE A 126 -22.80 -7.47 -19.68
N ILE A 127 -23.81 -8.01 -18.98
CA ILE A 127 -24.05 -7.71 -17.57
C ILE A 127 -22.86 -8.16 -16.72
N PHE A 128 -22.32 -9.35 -16.98
CA PHE A 128 -21.13 -9.84 -16.29
C PHE A 128 -19.94 -8.90 -16.47
N THR A 129 -19.63 -8.51 -17.72
CA THR A 129 -18.51 -7.60 -18.01
C THR A 129 -18.72 -6.22 -17.37
N LEU A 130 -19.94 -5.68 -17.40
CA LEU A 130 -20.27 -4.42 -16.75
C LEU A 130 -20.12 -4.51 -15.22
N LEU A 131 -20.65 -5.56 -14.60
CA LEU A 131 -20.55 -5.75 -13.14
C LEU A 131 -19.12 -6.05 -12.70
N LEU A 132 -18.34 -6.78 -13.50
CA LEU A 132 -16.93 -7.06 -13.22
C LEU A 132 -16.11 -5.77 -13.29
N TYR A 133 -16.42 -4.91 -14.26
CA TYR A 133 -15.79 -3.61 -14.40
C TYR A 133 -16.13 -2.67 -13.23
N LEU A 134 -17.42 -2.55 -12.91
CA LEU A 134 -17.88 -1.68 -11.82
C LEU A 134 -17.42 -2.19 -10.44
N GLY A 135 -17.32 -3.51 -10.26
CA GLY A 135 -17.01 -4.16 -8.98
C GLY A 135 -15.54 -4.53 -8.81
N SER A 136 -14.65 -4.06 -9.69
CA SER A 136 -13.22 -4.28 -9.52
C SER A 136 -12.69 -3.44 -8.35
N PRO A 137 -11.89 -4.02 -7.41
CA PRO A 137 -11.18 -3.22 -6.43
C PRO A 137 -10.30 -2.22 -7.19
N ILE A 138 -10.57 -0.92 -7.03
CA ILE A 138 -9.67 0.13 -7.51
C ILE A 138 -8.47 0.26 -6.56
N GLU A 139 -8.62 -0.17 -5.30
CA GLU A 139 -7.59 -0.06 -4.27
C GLU A 139 -7.07 -1.43 -3.82
N LEU A 140 -5.76 -1.65 -4.01
CA LEU A 140 -5.04 -2.85 -3.58
C LEU A 140 -4.66 -2.82 -2.09
N GLN A 141 -4.76 -1.64 -1.44
CA GLN A 141 -4.41 -1.43 -0.03
C GLN A 141 -5.41 -0.46 0.61
N LEU A 142 -6.11 -0.93 1.64
CA LEU A 142 -7.11 -0.16 2.38
C LEU A 142 -6.66 0.06 3.84
N PRO A 143 -6.97 1.21 4.47
CA PRO A 143 -6.77 1.37 5.90
C PRO A 143 -7.65 0.40 6.70
N ASP A 144 -7.13 -0.12 7.80
CA ASP A 144 -7.88 -0.87 8.80
C ASP A 144 -8.21 0.03 9.99
N ASP A 145 -9.38 0.67 9.90
CA ASP A 145 -9.91 1.58 10.90
C ASP A 145 -10.34 0.92 12.22
N SER A 146 -10.41 -0.42 12.24
CA SER A 146 -10.83 -1.21 13.40
C SER A 146 -9.69 -1.54 14.36
N PHE A 147 -8.44 -1.28 13.94
CA PHE A 147 -7.26 -1.52 14.77
C PHE A 147 -7.21 -0.56 15.97
N ASP A 148 -7.40 -1.11 17.17
CA ASP A 148 -7.41 -0.37 18.43
C ASP A 148 -6.72 -1.16 19.56
N PRO A 149 -5.38 -1.30 19.53
CA PRO A 149 -4.64 -2.03 20.55
C PRO A 149 -4.77 -1.34 21.91
N ALA A 150 -4.78 -2.11 22.99
CA ALA A 150 -4.82 -1.54 24.35
C ALA A 150 -3.47 -0.90 24.70
N ILE A 151 -3.50 0.31 25.30
CA ILE A 151 -2.33 0.95 25.89
C ILE A 151 -2.53 0.94 27.40
N ALA A 152 -1.79 0.09 28.11
CA ALA A 152 -1.95 -0.07 29.57
C ALA A 152 -1.56 1.21 30.34
N TYR A 153 -0.49 1.88 29.89
CA TYR A 153 0.06 3.06 30.54
C TYR A 153 0.30 4.18 29.51
N PRO A 154 -0.73 4.95 29.13
CA PRO A 154 -0.56 6.10 28.26
C PRO A 154 0.52 7.04 28.79
N MET A 155 1.32 7.64 27.90
CA MET A 155 2.33 8.62 28.33
C MET A 155 1.70 9.84 29.00
N TYR A 156 0.53 10.26 28.52
CA TYR A 156 -0.23 11.38 29.06
C TYR A 156 -1.71 11.03 29.26
N PRO A 157 -2.41 11.76 30.15
CA PRO A 157 -3.85 11.81 30.08
C PRO A 157 -4.31 12.27 28.69
N ARG A 158 -5.43 11.72 28.21
CA ARG A 158 -5.95 11.95 26.85
C ARG A 158 -6.00 13.45 26.50
N GLY A 159 -5.28 13.86 25.46
CA GLY A 159 -5.25 15.23 24.94
C GLY A 159 -4.46 16.23 25.79
N GLN A 160 -3.77 15.80 26.84
CA GLN A 160 -2.93 16.66 27.69
C GLN A 160 -1.45 16.60 27.32
N GLY A 161 -1.06 15.70 26.43
CA GLY A 161 0.29 15.65 25.88
C GLY A 161 0.61 16.80 24.91
N PRO A 162 1.88 16.93 24.52
CA PRO A 162 2.31 17.91 23.54
C PRO A 162 1.73 17.61 22.15
N LEU A 163 1.84 18.59 21.26
CA LEU A 163 1.33 18.49 19.90
C LEU A 163 2.33 17.75 19.00
N ILE A 164 1.81 16.73 18.31
CA ILE A 164 2.47 16.03 17.21
C ILE A 164 1.83 16.51 15.91
N CYS A 165 2.64 17.09 15.05
CA CYS A 165 2.24 17.62 13.76
C CYS A 165 2.63 16.61 12.66
N PHE A 166 1.64 16.09 11.93
CA PHE A 166 1.88 15.22 10.77
C PHE A 166 1.92 16.06 9.50
N ASP A 167 3.00 15.97 8.74
CA ASP A 167 3.10 16.67 7.47
C ASP A 167 2.05 16.15 6.48
N GLU A 168 1.19 17.06 6.03
CA GLU A 168 0.23 16.86 4.94
C GLU A 168 0.31 18.03 3.94
N GLY A 169 1.38 18.84 4.01
CA GLY A 169 1.63 19.98 3.13
C GLY A 169 2.43 19.62 1.88
N HIS A 170 3.05 18.43 1.84
CA HIS A 170 4.01 18.03 0.81
C HIS A 170 3.56 16.78 0.06
N PHE A 171 2.28 16.76 -0.34
CA PHE A 171 1.66 15.68 -1.10
C PHE A 171 2.00 14.28 -0.55
N ASN A 172 2.00 14.18 0.77
CA ASN A 172 2.32 12.97 1.51
C ASN A 172 1.42 11.83 1.06
N PHE A 173 2.01 10.69 0.73
CA PHE A 173 1.25 9.47 0.40
C PHE A 173 0.44 8.95 1.61
N HIS A 174 0.88 9.30 2.81
CA HIS A 174 0.28 8.90 4.08
C HIS A 174 -0.23 10.11 4.86
N THR A 175 -1.54 10.16 5.10
CA THR A 175 -2.24 11.22 5.82
C THR A 175 -3.05 10.65 7.00
N LEU A 176 -3.39 11.49 7.98
CA LEU A 176 -4.15 11.14 9.17
C LEU A 176 -5.62 10.77 8.87
N ASP A 177 -6.17 11.23 7.76
CA ASP A 177 -7.51 10.88 7.28
C ASP A 177 -7.53 9.61 6.40
N ASN A 178 -6.37 8.95 6.23
CA ASN A 178 -6.25 7.72 5.44
C ASN A 178 -5.32 6.69 6.11
N ARG A 179 -4.28 6.17 5.42
CA ARG A 179 -3.45 5.04 5.88
C ARG A 179 -2.72 5.24 7.22
N PHE A 180 -2.49 6.50 7.62
CA PHE A 180 -1.90 6.86 8.91
C PHE A 180 -2.94 7.18 10.00
N ASN A 181 -4.23 6.97 9.72
CA ASN A 181 -5.30 7.18 10.69
C ASN A 181 -5.10 6.35 11.97
N ALA A 182 -4.74 5.06 11.82
CA ALA A 182 -4.47 4.18 12.95
C ALA A 182 -3.29 4.68 13.80
N THR A 183 -2.23 5.21 13.18
CA THR A 183 -1.11 5.88 13.85
C THR A 183 -1.61 7.07 14.67
N GLY A 184 -2.42 7.96 14.06
CA GLY A 184 -2.97 9.12 14.75
C GLY A 184 -3.89 8.77 15.92
N LYS A 185 -4.76 7.76 15.75
CA LYS A 185 -5.62 7.22 16.80
C LYS A 185 -4.79 6.66 17.96
N LEU A 186 -3.75 5.89 17.66
CA LEU A 186 -2.86 5.30 18.65
C LEU A 186 -2.14 6.37 19.49
N LEU A 187 -1.55 7.38 18.83
CA LEU A 187 -0.85 8.46 19.53
C LEU A 187 -1.82 9.35 20.34
N THR A 188 -3.04 9.56 19.85
CA THR A 188 -4.10 10.23 20.62
C THR A 188 -4.50 9.42 21.85
N LYS A 189 -4.57 8.08 21.73
CA LYS A 189 -4.85 7.16 22.83
C LYS A 189 -3.72 7.16 23.87
N ASP A 190 -2.49 7.35 23.43
CA ASP A 190 -1.31 7.52 24.28
C ASP A 190 -1.21 8.91 24.94
N GLY A 191 -2.16 9.81 24.62
CA GLY A 191 -2.38 11.07 25.32
C GLY A 191 -1.88 12.32 24.59
N TYR A 192 -1.20 12.16 23.46
CA TYR A 192 -0.75 13.28 22.63
C TYR A 192 -1.91 14.01 21.96
N ARG A 193 -1.69 15.29 21.60
CA ARG A 193 -2.53 15.99 20.63
C ARG A 193 -1.94 15.72 19.25
N VAL A 194 -2.76 15.32 18.29
CA VAL A 194 -2.31 14.95 16.94
C VAL A 194 -3.09 15.78 15.93
N GLU A 195 -2.38 16.50 15.07
CA GLU A 195 -3.00 17.35 14.05
C GLU A 195 -2.29 17.24 12.70
N PRO A 196 -3.04 17.35 11.58
CA PRO A 196 -2.46 17.47 10.25
C PRO A 196 -1.85 18.86 10.08
N PHE A 197 -0.67 18.90 9.47
CA PHE A 197 0.10 20.11 9.21
C PHE A 197 0.12 20.39 7.70
N LYS A 198 -0.76 21.30 7.26
CA LYS A 198 -0.94 21.67 5.85
C LYS A 198 -0.33 23.04 5.50
N LYS A 199 0.39 23.64 6.45
CA LYS A 199 0.99 24.98 6.32
C LYS A 199 2.37 24.86 5.66
N ALA A 200 2.86 25.96 5.09
CA ALA A 200 4.27 26.05 4.68
C ALA A 200 5.17 25.93 5.91
N VAL A 201 6.30 25.23 5.76
CA VAL A 201 7.18 24.94 6.89
C VAL A 201 8.09 26.12 7.19
N THR A 202 7.82 26.77 8.31
CA THR A 202 8.57 27.92 8.84
C THR A 202 8.73 27.77 10.36
N LEU A 203 9.72 28.44 10.95
CA LEU A 203 9.90 28.45 12.41
C LEU A 203 8.63 28.85 13.17
N GLU A 204 7.92 29.88 12.69
CA GLU A 204 6.68 30.35 13.33
C GLU A 204 5.58 29.28 13.25
N SER A 205 5.42 28.63 12.10
CA SER A 205 4.41 27.58 11.95
C SER A 205 4.70 26.33 12.80
N LEU A 206 5.98 26.04 13.08
CA LEU A 206 6.43 24.90 13.88
C LEU A 206 6.41 25.16 15.38
N LYS A 207 6.21 26.40 15.82
CA LYS A 207 6.34 26.84 17.22
C LYS A 207 5.48 26.05 18.21
N GLU A 208 4.30 25.60 17.79
CA GLU A 208 3.38 24.82 18.63
C GLU A 208 3.64 23.31 18.55
N CYS A 209 4.35 22.85 17.51
CA CYS A 209 4.70 21.45 17.32
C CYS A 209 5.85 21.07 18.25
N LYS A 210 5.72 19.97 19.00
CA LYS A 210 6.84 19.35 19.74
C LYS A 210 7.54 18.31 18.88
N ILE A 211 6.76 17.53 18.14
CA ILE A 211 7.23 16.51 17.19
C ILE A 211 6.63 16.81 15.82
N PHE A 212 7.46 16.73 14.78
CA PHE A 212 7.05 16.81 13.38
C PHE A 212 7.29 15.46 12.72
N ILE A 213 6.24 14.87 12.14
CA ILE A 213 6.30 13.55 11.50
C ILE A 213 6.09 13.73 10.01
N VAL A 214 7.08 13.28 9.24
CA VAL A 214 7.05 13.25 7.78
C VAL A 214 6.88 11.81 7.35
N SER A 215 5.88 11.51 6.52
CA SER A 215 5.73 10.19 5.91
C SER A 215 5.53 10.32 4.40
N ASN A 216 6.49 9.80 3.63
CA ASN A 216 6.38 9.65 2.19
C ASN A 216 5.96 10.94 1.45
N SER A 217 6.61 12.05 1.76
CA SER A 217 6.42 13.32 1.05
C SER A 217 6.84 13.22 -0.41
N LEU A 218 6.12 13.95 -1.27
CA LEU A 218 6.36 14.03 -2.70
C LEU A 218 6.33 15.47 -3.19
N HIS A 219 7.04 15.73 -4.28
CA HIS A 219 6.74 16.90 -5.09
C HIS A 219 5.46 16.64 -5.90
N GLU A 220 4.66 17.69 -6.14
CA GLU A 220 3.40 17.62 -6.90
C GLU A 220 3.53 16.83 -8.22
N TYR A 221 4.58 17.13 -8.99
CA TYR A 221 4.93 16.42 -10.23
C TYR A 221 4.97 14.89 -10.07
N ASN A 222 5.44 14.40 -8.92
CA ASN A 222 5.64 12.97 -8.66
C ASN A 222 4.46 12.31 -7.94
N VAL A 223 3.33 13.00 -7.69
CA VAL A 223 2.15 12.38 -7.08
C VAL A 223 1.59 11.27 -7.97
N ASN A 224 1.40 11.58 -9.25
CA ASN A 224 0.88 10.64 -10.26
C ASN A 224 1.95 10.20 -11.27
N ASN A 225 3.22 10.52 -11.02
CA ASN A 225 4.33 10.19 -11.92
C ASN A 225 5.57 9.73 -11.14
N TRP A 226 5.66 8.42 -10.91
CA TRP A 226 6.77 7.81 -10.17
C TRP A 226 7.95 7.46 -11.09
N HIS A 227 8.15 8.25 -12.15
CA HIS A 227 9.31 8.18 -13.03
C HIS A 227 10.18 9.43 -12.90
N GLU A 228 11.46 9.26 -13.24
CA GLU A 228 12.41 10.37 -13.27
C GLU A 228 11.95 11.50 -14.21
N PRO A 229 12.23 12.77 -13.89
CA PRO A 229 12.96 13.24 -12.71
C PRO A 229 12.13 13.18 -11.42
N TYR A 230 12.78 12.82 -10.32
CA TYR A 230 12.21 12.95 -8.98
C TYR A 230 12.59 14.34 -8.43
N LEU A 231 11.58 15.17 -8.16
CA LEU A 231 11.78 16.53 -7.70
C LEU A 231 11.72 16.60 -6.16
N PRO A 232 12.44 17.55 -5.52
CA PRO A 232 12.40 17.72 -4.08
C PRO A 232 11.00 18.08 -3.57
N ALA A 233 10.54 17.42 -2.51
CA ALA A 233 9.26 17.76 -1.87
C ALA A 233 9.34 19.11 -1.15
N TYR A 234 10.48 19.40 -0.52
CA TYR A 234 10.69 20.61 0.28
C TYR A 234 11.54 21.64 -0.45
N LYS A 235 11.22 22.92 -0.23
CA LYS A 235 12.06 24.03 -0.65
C LYS A 235 13.26 24.21 0.27
N LYS A 236 14.25 24.97 -0.18
CA LYS A 236 15.50 25.20 0.56
C LYS A 236 15.27 25.89 1.91
N ASP A 237 14.40 26.90 1.93
CA ASP A 237 14.00 27.65 3.12
C ASP A 237 13.23 26.78 4.13
N GLU A 238 12.38 25.86 3.66
CA GLU A 238 11.68 24.88 4.50
C GLU A 238 12.65 23.90 5.16
N ILE A 239 13.63 23.41 4.40
CA ILE A 239 14.71 22.55 4.91
C ILE A 239 15.51 23.31 5.97
N GLU A 240 15.92 24.55 5.71
CA GLU A 240 16.64 25.38 6.66
C GLU A 240 15.84 25.61 7.96
N ALA A 241 14.55 25.90 7.85
CA ALA A 241 13.65 26.08 8.99
C ALA A 241 13.51 24.81 9.83
N LEU A 242 13.33 23.63 9.21
CA LEU A 242 13.28 22.35 9.94
C LEU A 242 14.60 22.03 10.63
N THR A 243 15.72 22.19 9.92
CA THR A 243 17.05 21.92 10.50
C THR A 243 17.32 22.83 11.69
N GLN A 244 17.00 24.12 11.58
CA GLN A 244 17.12 25.05 12.70
C GLN A 244 16.20 24.66 13.86
N TRP A 245 14.91 24.43 13.60
CA TRP A 245 13.94 24.06 14.63
C TRP A 245 14.34 22.78 15.39
N VAL A 246 14.81 21.75 14.70
CA VAL A 246 15.34 20.54 15.35
C VAL A 246 16.57 20.88 16.18
N SER A 247 17.52 21.66 15.65
CA SER A 247 18.73 22.03 16.40
C SER A 247 18.44 22.78 17.71
N GLU A 248 17.31 23.49 17.77
CA GLU A 248 16.84 24.27 18.91
C GLU A 248 15.93 23.49 19.89
N GLY A 249 15.69 22.19 19.65
CA GLY A 249 14.95 21.31 20.57
C GLY A 249 13.69 20.67 19.99
N GLY A 250 13.36 20.94 18.73
CA GLY A 250 12.34 20.22 17.99
C GLY A 250 12.72 18.76 17.74
N ALA A 251 11.72 17.92 17.49
CA ALA A 251 11.91 16.49 17.24
C ALA A 251 11.33 16.08 15.88
N LEU A 252 12.13 15.43 15.05
CA LEU A 252 11.74 15.01 13.70
C LEU A 252 11.66 13.49 13.60
N PHE A 253 10.53 12.98 13.12
CA PHE A 253 10.42 11.61 12.62
C PHE A 253 10.30 11.64 11.09
N LEU A 254 11.36 11.27 10.39
CA LEU A 254 11.44 11.28 8.94
C LEU A 254 11.26 9.86 8.38
N ILE A 255 10.19 9.63 7.64
CA ILE A 255 9.87 8.32 7.07
C ILE A 255 9.81 8.42 5.55
N ALA A 256 10.60 7.60 4.87
CA ALA A 256 10.56 7.48 3.41
C ALA A 256 10.77 6.02 2.96
N ASP A 257 9.77 5.46 2.29
CA ASP A 257 9.79 4.13 1.69
C ASP A 257 10.80 4.02 0.53
N HIS A 258 10.60 3.06 -0.37
CA HIS A 258 11.34 2.94 -1.61
C HIS A 258 11.12 4.13 -2.57
N SER A 259 11.79 4.12 -3.73
CA SER A 259 11.60 5.12 -4.80
C SER A 259 10.11 5.39 -5.09
N PRO A 260 9.68 6.66 -5.23
CA PRO A 260 10.51 7.87 -5.36
C PRO A 260 10.75 8.67 -4.07
N PHE A 261 10.24 8.23 -2.91
CA PHE A 261 10.25 9.03 -1.67
C PHE A 261 11.66 9.43 -1.18
N PRO A 262 12.69 8.55 -1.21
CA PRO A 262 14.06 8.91 -0.87
C PRO A 262 14.61 10.09 -1.67
N ALA A 263 14.29 10.17 -2.96
CA ALA A 263 14.74 11.25 -3.81
C ALA A 263 14.03 12.58 -3.46
N ALA A 264 12.74 12.54 -3.13
CA ALA A 264 11.95 13.71 -2.79
C ALA A 264 12.42 14.37 -1.48
N ILE A 265 12.89 13.60 -0.51
CA ILE A 265 13.36 14.08 0.80
C ILE A 265 14.89 14.21 0.91
N LYS A 266 15.63 13.96 -0.18
CA LYS A 266 17.10 13.88 -0.19
C LYS A 266 17.77 15.08 0.47
N GLY A 267 17.36 16.29 0.10
CA GLY A 267 17.95 17.53 0.63
C GLY A 267 17.76 17.68 2.14
N LEU A 268 16.60 17.26 2.67
CA LEU A 268 16.27 17.32 4.09
C LEU A 268 17.10 16.30 4.89
N ALA A 269 17.10 15.02 4.47
CA ALA A 269 17.86 13.97 5.15
C ALA A 269 19.37 14.28 5.22
N GLN A 270 19.92 14.87 4.15
CA GLN A 270 21.33 15.23 4.08
C GLN A 270 21.74 16.30 5.11
N GLN A 271 20.85 17.21 5.51
CA GLN A 271 21.16 18.19 6.58
C GLN A 271 21.43 17.52 7.92
N PHE A 272 20.90 16.32 8.12
CA PHE A 272 21.05 15.55 9.36
C PHE A 272 22.11 14.44 9.25
N GLY A 273 22.75 14.32 8.09
CA GLY A 273 23.81 13.34 7.81
C GLY A 273 23.32 11.97 7.34
N PHE A 274 22.01 11.81 7.08
CA PHE A 274 21.44 10.56 6.57
C PHE A 274 21.41 10.54 5.04
N GLU A 275 21.70 9.38 4.45
CA GLU A 275 21.58 9.15 3.00
C GLU A 275 20.62 8.00 2.74
N TYR A 276 19.40 8.34 2.30
CA TYR A 276 18.44 7.35 1.80
C TYR A 276 18.81 6.93 0.38
N ILE A 277 18.87 5.63 0.14
CA ILE A 277 19.11 5.09 -1.20
C ILE A 277 17.78 5.00 -1.94
N ASN A 278 17.68 5.67 -3.09
CA ASN A 278 16.47 5.69 -3.91
C ASN A 278 16.30 4.39 -4.71
N GLY A 279 15.93 3.32 -4.00
CA GLY A 279 15.63 2.00 -4.55
C GLY A 279 14.75 1.19 -3.60
N TYR A 280 14.54 -0.09 -3.91
CA TYR A 280 13.74 -1.00 -3.09
C TYR A 280 14.67 -1.88 -2.28
N ALA A 281 14.67 -1.74 -0.95
CA ALA A 281 15.33 -2.68 -0.06
C ALA A 281 14.49 -3.95 0.04
N LEU A 282 15.09 -5.11 -0.24
CA LEU A 282 14.40 -6.39 -0.33
C LEU A 282 15.25 -7.48 0.31
N ASP A 283 14.68 -8.29 1.21
CA ASP A 283 15.32 -9.54 1.61
C ASP A 283 15.12 -10.61 0.52
N LYS A 284 16.21 -11.20 0.04
CA LYS A 284 16.16 -12.34 -0.88
C LYS A 284 15.98 -13.68 -0.19
N SER A 285 16.24 -13.72 1.11
CA SER A 285 16.25 -14.94 1.91
C SER A 285 14.89 -15.24 2.54
N SER A 286 14.00 -14.26 2.62
CA SER A 286 12.69 -14.34 3.24
C SER A 286 11.60 -13.71 2.36
N LEU A 287 10.34 -14.11 2.59
CA LEU A 287 9.17 -13.42 2.04
C LEU A 287 8.71 -12.25 2.92
N ASP A 288 9.12 -12.25 4.18
CA ASP A 288 8.80 -11.25 5.20
C ASP A 288 10.11 -10.59 5.64
N ASP A 289 10.20 -9.26 5.56
CA ASP A 289 11.38 -8.49 5.98
C ASP A 289 11.38 -8.35 7.52
N TYR A 290 11.79 -9.42 8.21
CA TYR A 290 11.73 -9.59 9.65
C TYR A 290 13.01 -9.12 10.34
N PHE A 291 12.86 -8.29 11.38
CA PHE A 291 13.96 -7.81 12.21
C PHE A 291 13.77 -8.29 13.64
N SER A 292 14.82 -8.83 14.26
CA SER A 292 14.75 -9.34 15.63
C SER A 292 16.06 -9.16 16.38
N ARG A 293 15.94 -9.11 17.71
CA ARG A 293 17.11 -9.10 18.59
C ARG A 293 17.94 -10.36 18.46
N GLU A 294 17.27 -11.51 18.29
CA GLU A 294 17.93 -12.81 18.10
C GLU A 294 18.87 -12.82 16.89
N SER A 295 18.46 -12.21 15.79
CA SER A 295 19.27 -12.10 14.57
C SER A 295 20.23 -10.91 14.57
N ASN A 296 20.27 -10.11 15.66
CA ASN A 296 20.99 -8.83 15.76
C ASN A 296 20.62 -7.80 14.67
N SER A 297 19.50 -7.99 13.97
CA SER A 297 18.99 -7.06 12.97
C SER A 297 18.15 -5.95 13.61
N LEU A 298 17.52 -6.22 14.76
CA LEU A 298 16.92 -5.21 15.64
C LEU A 298 17.89 -4.90 16.80
N ALA A 299 18.41 -3.68 16.84
CA ALA A 299 19.38 -3.28 17.85
C ALA A 299 18.73 -3.14 19.24
N GLY A 300 19.39 -3.65 20.27
CA GLY A 300 19.02 -3.37 21.66
C GLY A 300 19.47 -1.97 22.06
N ASN A 301 18.51 -1.06 22.30
CA ASN A 301 18.77 0.33 22.67
C ASN A 301 17.58 0.89 23.45
N ILE A 302 17.65 2.17 23.80
CA ILE A 302 16.61 2.81 24.60
C ILE A 302 15.21 2.76 23.98
N ILE A 303 15.10 2.93 22.66
CA ILE A 303 13.82 2.87 21.95
C ILE A 303 13.28 1.44 21.95
N THR A 304 14.12 0.45 21.65
CA THR A 304 13.65 -0.95 21.59
C THR A 304 13.45 -1.57 22.96
N ASN A 305 14.00 -0.99 24.03
CA ASN A 305 13.79 -1.44 25.40
C ASN A 305 12.51 -0.87 26.03
N GLY A 306 12.05 0.32 25.61
CA GLY A 306 10.89 0.99 26.21
C GLY A 306 11.13 1.43 27.66
N ARG A 307 10.06 1.85 28.36
CA ARG A 307 10.17 2.29 29.78
C ARG A 307 10.39 1.13 30.75
N ASN A 308 9.94 -0.07 30.37
CA ASN A 308 9.95 -1.27 31.20
C ASN A 308 9.82 -2.52 30.32
N SER A 309 9.94 -3.71 30.92
CA SER A 309 9.92 -4.99 30.20
C SER A 309 8.65 -5.28 29.41
N SER A 310 7.50 -4.64 29.73
CA SER A 310 6.27 -4.81 28.96
C SER A 310 6.22 -3.98 27.67
N GLU A 311 7.17 -3.04 27.51
CA GLU A 311 7.31 -2.19 26.32
C GLU A 311 8.52 -2.56 25.47
N GLN A 312 9.21 -3.64 25.83
CA GLN A 312 10.33 -4.16 25.06
C GLN A 312 9.83 -4.68 23.71
N VAL A 313 10.54 -4.29 22.66
CA VAL A 313 10.32 -4.75 21.29
C VAL A 313 11.36 -5.82 21.00
N ASP A 314 10.92 -7.05 20.79
CA ASP A 314 11.80 -8.18 20.48
C ASP A 314 11.94 -8.42 18.98
N SER A 315 10.90 -8.06 18.23
CA SER A 315 10.90 -8.13 16.77
C SER A 315 10.01 -7.09 16.12
N VAL A 316 10.33 -6.72 14.88
CA VAL A 316 9.44 -5.93 14.01
C VAL A 316 9.38 -6.54 12.62
N LEU A 317 8.29 -6.27 11.90
CA LEU A 317 8.11 -6.61 10.50
C LEU A 317 8.00 -5.35 9.66
N THR A 318 8.72 -5.31 8.55
CA THR A 318 8.69 -4.26 7.53
C THR A 318 8.16 -4.81 6.20
N PHE A 319 7.91 -3.94 5.22
CA PHE A 319 7.16 -4.29 4.01
C PHE A 319 7.80 -3.64 2.77
N ILE A 320 9.05 -4.01 2.49
CA ILE A 320 9.92 -3.33 1.53
C ILE A 320 10.50 -2.06 2.16
N GLY A 321 10.38 -0.89 1.53
CA GLY A 321 11.04 0.33 1.96
C GLY A 321 12.43 0.58 1.33
N SER A 322 13.21 1.43 1.99
CA SER A 322 14.53 1.89 1.53
C SER A 322 15.66 1.55 2.49
N ALA A 323 16.88 1.52 1.95
CA ALA A 323 18.10 1.41 2.72
C ALA A 323 18.66 2.80 3.03
N ILE A 324 19.23 2.97 4.21
CA ILE A 324 19.74 4.23 4.74
C ILE A 324 21.20 4.04 5.16
N LYS A 325 22.10 4.87 4.65
CA LYS A 325 23.41 5.05 5.28
C LYS A 325 23.26 6.07 6.40
N ILE A 326 23.75 5.69 7.57
CA ILE A 326 23.64 6.49 8.78
C ILE A 326 25.00 7.14 9.10
N PRO A 327 25.02 8.36 9.67
CA PRO A 327 26.25 9.00 10.09
C PRO A 327 26.84 8.31 11.33
N GLN A 328 28.13 8.53 11.61
CA GLN A 328 28.84 7.88 12.74
C GLN A 328 28.24 8.21 14.12
N ASP A 329 27.55 9.35 14.23
CA ASP A 329 26.91 9.81 15.46
C ASP A 329 25.44 9.38 15.57
N ALA A 330 24.97 8.47 14.70
CA ALA A 330 23.67 7.84 14.78
C ALA A 330 23.75 6.38 15.24
N SER A 331 22.69 5.94 15.93
CA SER A 331 22.52 4.56 16.35
C SER A 331 21.50 3.86 15.43
N PRO A 332 21.81 2.67 14.90
CA PRO A 332 20.83 1.90 14.13
C PRO A 332 19.70 1.37 15.04
N LEU A 333 18.48 1.34 14.52
CA LEU A 333 17.34 0.56 15.03
C LEU A 333 17.23 -0.75 14.27
N LEU A 334 17.17 -0.67 12.94
CA LEU A 334 17.00 -1.81 12.03
C LEU A 334 18.22 -1.89 11.12
N THR A 335 18.95 -2.99 11.16
CA THR A 335 20.13 -3.24 10.33
C THR A 335 19.81 -4.30 9.29
N LEU A 336 20.02 -3.96 8.02
CA LEU A 336 19.82 -4.85 6.89
C LEU A 336 20.91 -5.92 6.88
N GLY A 337 20.51 -7.18 7.02
CA GLY A 337 21.41 -8.34 7.01
C GLY A 337 21.94 -8.71 5.62
N ALA A 338 22.77 -9.75 5.54
CA ALA A 338 23.41 -10.21 4.30
C ALA A 338 22.45 -10.63 3.18
N GLY A 339 21.21 -11.00 3.53
CA GLY A 339 20.16 -11.34 2.56
C GLY A 339 19.57 -10.14 1.82
N PHE A 340 19.75 -8.93 2.35
CA PHE A 340 19.14 -7.73 1.80
C PHE A 340 19.90 -7.17 0.61
N VAL A 341 19.14 -6.78 -0.40
CA VAL A 341 19.61 -6.08 -1.60
C VAL A 341 18.81 -4.82 -1.84
N ILE A 342 19.43 -3.82 -2.45
CA ILE A 342 18.72 -2.70 -3.05
C ILE A 342 18.50 -3.01 -4.53
N ARG A 343 17.24 -3.01 -4.97
CA ARG A 343 16.87 -3.06 -6.38
C ARG A 343 16.70 -1.66 -6.93
N ASP A 344 17.51 -1.32 -7.93
CA ASP A 344 17.43 -0.05 -8.65
C ASP A 344 16.10 0.07 -9.42
N PRO A 345 15.35 1.18 -9.29
CA PRO A 345 14.01 1.30 -9.86
C PRO A 345 14.03 1.25 -11.40
N LYS A 346 15.11 1.69 -12.04
CA LYS A 346 15.21 1.87 -13.49
C LYS A 346 15.85 0.68 -14.19
N THR A 347 17.06 0.31 -13.76
CA THR A 347 17.89 -0.73 -14.33
C THR A 347 17.58 -2.12 -13.77
N LYS A 348 16.84 -2.19 -12.66
CA LYS A 348 16.55 -3.43 -11.91
C LYS A 348 17.80 -4.14 -11.39
N LYS A 349 18.98 -3.50 -11.48
CA LYS A 349 20.21 -4.02 -10.90
C LYS A 349 20.06 -4.16 -9.40
N LEU A 350 20.71 -5.20 -8.87
CA LEU A 350 20.71 -5.51 -7.45
C LEU A 350 22.09 -5.20 -6.90
N ILE A 351 22.14 -4.42 -5.82
CA ILE A 351 23.36 -4.15 -5.06
C ILE A 351 23.16 -4.63 -3.63
N SER A 352 24.23 -5.07 -2.96
CA SER A 352 24.12 -5.47 -1.55
C SER A 352 23.67 -4.28 -0.71
N ALA A 353 22.74 -4.54 0.21
CA ALA A 353 22.30 -3.59 1.23
C ALA A 353 22.82 -3.98 2.63
N GLU A 354 23.65 -5.01 2.72
CA GLU A 354 24.21 -5.50 3.98
C GLU A 354 24.89 -4.37 4.76
N GLY A 355 24.54 -4.24 6.05
CA GLY A 355 25.08 -3.23 6.95
C GLY A 355 24.48 -1.83 6.79
N TYR A 356 23.60 -1.61 5.81
CA TYR A 356 22.78 -0.41 5.78
C TYR A 356 21.71 -0.51 6.86
N SER A 357 21.13 0.62 7.23
CA SER A 357 20.03 0.67 8.17
C SER A 357 18.70 0.83 7.44
N GLN A 358 17.60 0.38 8.04
CA GLN A 358 16.24 0.74 7.63
C GLN A 358 15.53 1.60 8.68
N GLY A 359 16.18 1.87 9.80
CA GLY A 359 15.71 2.83 10.78
C GLY A 359 16.82 3.16 11.75
N ALA A 360 16.96 4.42 12.12
CA ALA A 360 18.04 4.88 13.00
C ALA A 360 17.63 6.14 13.75
N PHE A 361 18.40 6.49 14.77
CA PHE A 361 18.11 7.66 15.59
C PHE A 361 19.39 8.35 16.07
N LYS A 362 19.30 9.66 16.29
CA LYS A 362 20.37 10.48 16.86
C LYS A 362 19.83 11.76 17.48
N ARG A 363 20.62 12.35 18.38
CA ARG A 363 20.42 13.75 18.79
C ARG A 363 20.99 14.68 17.71
N PHE A 364 20.40 15.86 17.57
CA PHE A 364 20.89 16.90 16.66
C PHE A 364 20.71 18.27 17.30
N GLY A 365 21.83 18.89 17.68
CA GLY A 365 21.78 20.05 18.58
C GLY A 365 21.08 19.67 19.89
N GLN A 366 20.03 20.41 20.24
CA GLN A 366 19.17 20.15 21.40
C GLN A 366 18.00 19.20 21.09
N GLY A 367 17.74 18.93 19.81
CA GLY A 367 16.62 18.09 19.37
C GLY A 367 16.99 16.64 19.11
N ARG A 368 16.03 15.94 18.51
CA ARG A 368 16.09 14.50 18.23
C ARG A 368 15.56 14.18 16.85
N ILE A 369 16.13 13.14 16.26
CA ILE A 369 15.76 12.67 14.94
C ILE A 369 15.66 11.15 14.96
N ILE A 370 14.53 10.64 14.48
CA ILE A 370 14.38 9.26 14.05
C ILE A 370 14.18 9.27 12.54
N VAL A 371 14.88 8.38 11.84
CA VAL A 371 14.68 8.08 10.43
C VAL A 371 14.13 6.66 10.30
N SER A 372 13.16 6.47 9.41
CA SER A 372 12.70 5.15 8.97
C SER A 372 12.69 5.07 7.44
N GLY A 373 13.08 3.91 6.94
CA GLY A 373 13.02 3.52 5.53
C GLY A 373 11.73 2.80 5.18
N GLU A 374 10.84 2.55 6.13
CA GLU A 374 9.56 1.86 5.95
C GLU A 374 8.42 2.60 6.66
N ALA A 375 7.31 2.86 5.96
CA ALA A 375 6.14 3.56 6.48
C ALA A 375 4.97 2.64 6.80
N ALA A 376 4.70 1.61 5.99
CA ALA A 376 3.60 0.68 6.19
C ALA A 376 3.70 -0.05 7.53
N MET A 377 4.91 -0.24 8.06
CA MET A 377 5.13 -0.82 9.39
C MET A 377 4.44 -0.04 10.53
N TYR A 378 4.19 1.27 10.33
CA TYR A 378 3.53 2.17 11.28
C TYR A 378 2.05 2.43 10.96
N THR A 379 1.52 1.78 9.92
CA THR A 379 0.11 1.87 9.51
C THR A 379 -0.70 0.70 10.06
N SER A 380 -1.99 0.69 9.76
CA SER A 380 -2.84 -0.50 9.88
C SER A 380 -3.59 -0.65 8.57
N GLN A 381 -3.34 -1.71 7.82
CA GLN A 381 -3.85 -1.87 6.46
C GLN A 381 -4.34 -3.29 6.17
N PHE A 382 -5.21 -3.38 5.16
CA PHE A 382 -5.63 -4.61 4.51
C PHE A 382 -5.14 -4.61 3.07
N LEU A 383 -4.32 -5.60 2.72
CA LEU A 383 -3.89 -5.85 1.34
C LEU A 383 -4.89 -6.77 0.62
N ALA A 384 -5.24 -6.43 -0.61
CA ALA A 384 -6.14 -7.22 -1.44
C ALA A 384 -5.57 -8.61 -1.72
N GLY A 385 -6.38 -9.65 -1.47
CA GLY A 385 -6.03 -11.06 -1.69
C GLY A 385 -7.27 -11.95 -1.59
N LEU A 386 -7.11 -13.27 -1.82
CA LEU A 386 -8.21 -14.23 -1.64
C LEU A 386 -8.84 -14.16 -0.23
N SER A 387 -8.02 -13.75 0.74
CA SER A 387 -8.41 -13.17 2.03
C SER A 387 -7.58 -11.90 2.23
N TRP A 388 -8.09 -10.90 2.97
CA TRP A 388 -7.30 -9.72 3.29
C TRP A 388 -6.12 -10.10 4.17
N ILE A 389 -4.95 -9.63 3.75
CA ILE A 389 -3.71 -9.81 4.50
C ILE A 389 -3.52 -8.53 5.33
N GLN A 390 -3.41 -8.69 6.64
CA GLN A 390 -3.11 -7.59 7.55
C GLN A 390 -1.66 -7.15 7.35
N MET A 391 -1.45 -5.85 7.18
CA MET A 391 -0.15 -5.22 6.94
C MET A 391 0.04 -4.02 7.88
N GLY A 392 1.21 -3.93 8.49
CA GLY A 392 1.52 -2.94 9.52
C GLY A 392 1.20 -3.45 10.92
N MET A 393 0.78 -2.53 11.79
CA MET A 393 0.54 -2.77 13.22
C MET A 393 -0.58 -3.77 13.50
N ASN A 394 -1.51 -3.98 12.57
CA ASN A 394 -2.57 -4.99 12.69
C ASN A 394 -2.10 -6.42 12.30
N SER A 395 -0.87 -6.59 11.83
CA SER A 395 -0.34 -7.89 11.44
C SER A 395 -0.04 -8.76 12.65
N LYS A 396 -0.66 -9.94 12.71
CA LYS A 396 -0.36 -10.95 13.74
C LYS A 396 1.07 -11.49 13.68
N LYS A 397 1.76 -11.33 12.55
CA LYS A 397 3.15 -11.78 12.39
C LYS A 397 4.12 -10.94 13.21
N CYS A 398 3.74 -9.71 13.55
CA CYS A 398 4.60 -8.88 14.38
C CYS A 398 3.79 -7.93 15.27
N PRO A 399 3.45 -8.38 16.49
CA PRO A 399 2.63 -7.60 17.41
C PRO A 399 3.34 -6.35 17.95
N ASP A 400 4.66 -6.25 17.85
CA ASP A 400 5.41 -5.17 18.54
C ASP A 400 5.61 -3.91 17.69
N ASN A 401 5.18 -3.89 16.42
CA ASN A 401 5.32 -2.71 15.54
C ASN A 401 4.68 -1.45 16.15
N TYR A 402 3.50 -1.57 16.78
CA TYR A 402 2.86 -0.45 17.44
C TYR A 402 3.65 0.00 18.68
N GLN A 403 4.30 -0.94 19.39
CA GLN A 403 5.12 -0.62 20.56
C GLN A 403 6.40 0.10 20.15
N LEU A 404 7.02 -0.29 19.03
CA LEU A 404 8.17 0.43 18.47
C LEU A 404 7.79 1.88 18.13
N LEU A 405 6.60 2.10 17.54
CA LEU A 405 6.09 3.43 17.28
C LEU A 405 5.94 4.24 18.57
N LEU A 406 5.28 3.69 19.61
CA LEU A 406 5.12 4.37 20.89
C LEU A 406 6.47 4.75 21.51
N ASN A 407 7.40 3.79 21.61
CA ASN A 407 8.72 4.06 22.18
C ASN A 407 9.50 5.11 21.36
N SER A 408 9.36 5.10 20.04
CA SER A 408 9.98 6.10 19.16
C SER A 408 9.46 7.50 19.47
N ILE A 409 8.15 7.65 19.63
CA ILE A 409 7.53 8.92 20.01
C ILE A 409 7.93 9.33 21.43
N HIS A 410 7.98 8.41 22.39
CA HIS A 410 8.40 8.70 23.76
C HIS A 410 9.84 9.20 23.82
N TRP A 411 10.73 8.63 23.02
CA TRP A 411 12.11 9.11 22.92
C TRP A 411 12.19 10.49 22.27
N LEU A 412 11.44 10.72 21.18
CA LEU A 412 11.32 12.03 20.53
C LEU A 412 10.76 13.10 21.49
N ASP A 413 9.91 12.72 22.45
CA ASP A 413 9.31 13.58 23.47
C ASP A 413 10.12 13.71 24.78
N ASP A 414 11.41 13.35 24.80
CA ASP A 414 12.24 13.42 26.02
C ASP A 414 11.74 12.54 27.19
N LYS A 415 10.90 11.52 26.94
CA LYS A 415 10.36 10.62 27.98
C LYS A 415 11.12 9.31 28.13
N LEU A 416 12.00 9.03 27.18
CA LEU A 416 13.00 7.98 27.25
C LEU A 416 14.37 8.64 27.10
N ASP A 417 15.25 8.49 28.10
CA ASP A 417 16.67 8.89 28.03
C ASP A 417 17.62 7.87 28.68
#